data_AF-A0A6P4JER9-F1
#
_entry.id   AF-A0A6P4JER9-F1
#
_cell.length_a   1.000
_cell.length_b   1.000
_cell.length_c   1.000
_cell.angle_alpha   90.00
_cell.angle_beta   90.00
_cell.angle_gamma   90.00
#
_symmetry.space_group_name_H-M   'P 1'
#
loop_
_entity.id
_entity.type
_entity.pdbx_description
1 polymer ?
#
loop_
_entity_poly.entity_id
_entity_poly.type
_entity_poly.pdbx_seq_one_letter_code
_entity_poly.pdbx_strand_id
1 'polypeptide(L)'
;MKYNGNQYIRIFLMTLRETPMWPITQPQFIQSSSRVCLNWTLTVNTDDNTRLRQILRAEIRPQNPKIKVLVEELFIFLENTSMICLPKLPYADQVYTFRFRRRYNITHFPWSSAFKSKKIRSMSSIPARAPEILPNGFYHDAKKNHLFVFWRQLDELELNGPNFTYAAATGTGKNPSSIDSNCALFSDWDPTIPGIIYVWSQNSMGNSTATTRLEVPLLTNSESLQIRGLRYYDNNYTLT
;
A
#
# COMPACT_ATOMS: atom_id res chain seq x y z
N MET A 1 25.22 14.91 -64.47
CA MET A 1 24.63 13.60 -64.15
C MET A 1 23.38 13.83 -63.31
N LYS A 2 22.21 13.52 -63.87
CA LYS A 2 20.93 13.57 -63.14
C LYS A 2 20.75 12.22 -62.44
N TYR A 3 20.80 12.22 -61.11
CA TYR A 3 20.42 11.06 -60.32
C TYR A 3 18.89 11.08 -60.21
N ASN A 4 18.25 10.10 -60.84
CA ASN A 4 16.82 9.86 -60.75
C ASN A 4 16.67 8.36 -60.51
N GLY A 5 16.00 7.94 -59.43
CA GLY A 5 15.73 6.53 -59.25
C GLY A 5 15.48 6.07 -57.81
N ASN A 6 14.24 6.30 -57.36
CA ASN A 6 13.45 5.38 -56.53
C ASN A 6 13.95 5.09 -55.11
N GLN A 7 13.50 5.94 -54.18
CA GLN A 7 13.14 5.49 -52.83
C GLN A 7 11.99 4.48 -52.97
N TYR A 8 12.34 3.19 -52.92
CA TYR A 8 11.36 2.14 -52.65
C TYR A 8 10.85 2.31 -51.22
N ILE A 9 9.78 3.08 -51.04
CA ILE A 9 8.92 2.93 -49.86
C ILE A 9 8.24 1.57 -50.05
N ARG A 10 8.83 0.52 -49.48
CA ARG A 10 8.16 -0.77 -49.30
C ARG A 10 7.01 -0.55 -48.31
N ILE A 11 5.85 -0.16 -48.83
CA ILE A 11 4.59 -0.26 -48.11
C ILE A 11 4.22 -1.75 -48.13
N PHE A 12 4.68 -2.49 -47.12
CA PHE A 12 4.13 -3.82 -46.86
C PHE A 12 2.72 -3.63 -46.32
N LEU A 13 1.72 -3.98 -47.14
CA LEU A 13 0.38 -4.24 -46.65
C LEU A 13 0.47 -5.41 -45.64
N MET A 14 0.42 -5.10 -44.34
CA MET A 14 0.12 -6.10 -43.31
C MET A 14 -1.33 -6.56 -43.50
N THR A 15 -1.54 -7.48 -44.43
CA THR A 15 -2.84 -8.12 -44.70
C THR A 15 -3.14 -9.20 -43.66
N LEU A 16 -3.38 -8.76 -42.43
CA LEU A 16 -4.25 -9.29 -41.38
C LEU A 16 -3.95 -8.41 -40.16
N ARG A 17 -4.93 -8.12 -39.30
CA ARG A 17 -4.71 -7.35 -38.07
C ARG A 17 -3.93 -8.19 -37.04
N GLU A 18 -2.67 -8.48 -37.32
CA GLU A 18 -1.80 -9.28 -36.46
C GLU A 18 -1.55 -8.55 -35.14
N THR A 19 -1.56 -9.31 -34.04
CA THR A 19 -1.30 -8.80 -32.69
C THR A 19 0.07 -9.27 -32.20
N PRO A 20 0.79 -8.48 -31.39
CA PRO A 20 2.07 -8.90 -30.83
C PRO A 20 1.96 -10.19 -30.00
N MET A 21 2.68 -11.24 -30.41
CA MET A 21 2.71 -12.54 -29.70
C MET A 21 3.46 -12.47 -28.38
N TRP A 22 2.86 -12.97 -27.30
CA TRP A 22 3.53 -13.05 -26.00
C TRP A 22 4.75 -13.97 -26.04
N PRO A 23 5.80 -13.70 -25.26
CA PRO A 23 6.89 -14.66 -25.07
C PRO A 23 6.34 -15.99 -24.57
N ILE A 24 6.94 -17.09 -25.01
CA ILE A 24 6.55 -18.44 -24.57
C ILE A 24 6.96 -18.65 -23.10
N THR A 25 8.03 -17.99 -22.65
CA THR A 25 8.51 -18.04 -21.28
C THR A 25 7.67 -17.13 -20.38
N GLN A 26 7.37 -17.60 -19.16
CA GLN A 26 6.75 -16.73 -18.16
C GLN A 26 7.72 -15.60 -17.82
N PRO A 27 7.26 -14.34 -17.84
CA PRO A 27 8.11 -13.21 -17.54
C PRO A 27 8.45 -13.21 -16.04
N GLN A 28 9.67 -12.82 -15.73
CA GLN A 28 10.18 -12.74 -14.35
C GLN A 28 9.82 -11.39 -13.76
N PHE A 29 9.30 -11.40 -12.53
CA PHE A 29 9.01 -10.17 -11.80
C PHE A 29 10.15 -9.87 -10.84
N ILE A 30 10.77 -8.72 -11.02
CA ILE A 30 11.81 -8.19 -10.13
C ILE A 30 11.16 -7.05 -9.35
N GLN A 31 11.16 -7.15 -8.04
CA GLN A 31 10.52 -6.20 -7.17
C GLN A 31 11.54 -5.47 -6.32
N SER A 32 11.37 -4.16 -6.22
CA SER A 32 12.10 -3.28 -5.29
C SER A 32 11.11 -2.53 -4.40
N SER A 33 11.62 -1.74 -3.46
CA SER A 33 10.79 -0.88 -2.58
C SER A 33 9.99 0.18 -3.35
N SER A 34 10.40 0.52 -4.58
CA SER A 34 9.80 1.61 -5.36
C SER A 34 9.14 1.16 -6.66
N ARG A 35 9.46 -0.03 -7.19
CA ARG A 35 9.01 -0.47 -8.52
C ARG A 35 8.83 -1.97 -8.60
N VAL A 36 7.88 -2.38 -9.42
CA VAL A 36 7.77 -3.77 -9.91
C VAL A 36 8.17 -3.77 -11.37
N CYS A 37 9.26 -4.45 -11.68
CA CYS A 37 9.78 -4.57 -13.03
C CYS A 37 9.52 -5.96 -13.58
N LEU A 38 9.14 -5.99 -14.84
CA LEU A 38 8.90 -7.17 -15.62
C LEU A 38 10.09 -7.38 -16.54
N ASN A 39 10.77 -8.50 -16.37
CA ASN A 39 11.84 -8.91 -17.26
C ASN A 39 11.35 -10.07 -18.12
N TRP A 40 11.48 -9.93 -19.43
CA TRP A 40 11.22 -11.03 -20.36
C TRP A 40 12.28 -11.04 -21.45
N THR A 41 12.55 -12.23 -21.96
CA THR A 41 13.37 -12.42 -23.16
C THR A 41 12.41 -12.74 -24.30
N LEU A 42 12.47 -11.96 -25.37
CA LEU A 42 11.81 -12.34 -26.61
C LEU A 42 12.73 -13.27 -27.39
N THR A 43 12.37 -14.56 -27.45
CA THR A 43 12.92 -15.47 -28.45
C THR A 43 12.20 -15.23 -29.76
N VAL A 44 12.48 -14.10 -30.42
CA VAL A 44 12.03 -13.92 -31.81
C VAL A 44 13.16 -14.40 -32.70
N ASN A 45 12.96 -15.57 -33.30
CA ASN A 45 13.68 -15.90 -34.52
C ASN A 45 13.09 -15.04 -35.66
N THR A 46 14.00 -14.42 -36.41
CA THR A 46 13.86 -13.89 -37.79
C THR A 46 13.18 -12.53 -38.04
N ASP A 47 13.91 -11.75 -38.87
CA ASP A 47 13.53 -10.68 -39.81
C ASP A 47 12.71 -9.47 -39.34
N ASP A 48 13.46 -8.39 -39.05
CA ASP A 48 13.25 -6.94 -39.30
C ASP A 48 11.93 -6.24 -38.91
N ASN A 49 10.85 -6.96 -38.60
CA ASN A 49 9.51 -6.39 -38.38
C ASN A 49 9.13 -6.21 -36.89
N THR A 50 9.99 -6.62 -35.96
CA THR A 50 9.77 -6.53 -34.50
C THR A 50 10.21 -5.21 -33.87
N ARG A 51 10.81 -4.29 -34.64
CA ARG A 51 11.23 -2.95 -34.18
C ARG A 51 10.09 -1.93 -34.08
N LEU A 52 8.85 -2.32 -34.38
CA LEU A 52 7.70 -1.42 -34.29
C LEU A 52 7.41 -1.08 -32.82
N ARG A 53 7.20 0.21 -32.55
CA ARG A 53 6.76 0.72 -31.24
C ARG A 53 5.48 -0.01 -30.82
N GLN A 54 5.44 -0.50 -29.59
CA GLN A 54 4.27 -1.14 -29.02
C GLN A 54 3.77 -0.37 -27.81
N ILE A 55 2.48 -0.53 -27.52
CA ILE A 55 1.87 -0.07 -26.29
C ILE A 55 1.58 -1.30 -25.44
N LEU A 56 2.12 -1.32 -24.23
CA LEU A 56 1.79 -2.28 -23.19
C LEU A 56 0.72 -1.68 -22.29
N ARG A 57 -0.43 -2.35 -22.17
CA ARG A 57 -1.43 -2.05 -21.15
C ARG A 57 -1.26 -3.05 -20.01
N ALA A 58 -1.03 -2.55 -18.81
CA ALA A 58 -0.97 -3.31 -17.57
C ALA A 58 -2.19 -2.97 -16.70
N GLU A 59 -3.11 -3.92 -16.54
CA GLU A 59 -4.18 -3.82 -15.55
C GLU A 59 -3.68 -4.46 -14.24
N ILE A 60 -3.50 -3.64 -13.22
CA ILE A 60 -3.05 -4.05 -11.88
C ILE A 60 -4.30 -4.29 -11.02
N ARG A 61 -4.57 -5.54 -10.70
CA ARG A 61 -5.77 -6.00 -10.01
C ARG A 61 -5.43 -6.40 -8.57
N PRO A 62 -5.79 -5.58 -7.57
CA PRO A 62 -5.62 -5.94 -6.18
C PRO A 62 -6.58 -7.07 -5.78
N GLN A 63 -6.18 -7.88 -4.81
CA GLN A 63 -7.05 -8.87 -4.18
C GLN A 63 -7.98 -8.21 -3.13
N ASN A 64 -7.53 -7.15 -2.48
CA ASN A 64 -8.35 -6.41 -1.52
C ASN A 64 -9.39 -5.55 -2.29
N PRO A 65 -10.70 -5.72 -2.05
CA PRO A 65 -11.76 -5.03 -2.78
C PRO A 65 -11.83 -3.52 -2.49
N LYS A 66 -11.20 -3.03 -1.41
CA LYS A 66 -11.12 -1.59 -1.10
C LYS A 66 -10.17 -0.84 -2.04
N ILE A 67 -9.26 -1.55 -2.71
CA ILE A 67 -8.30 -0.95 -3.64
C ILE A 67 -8.89 -1.01 -5.06
N LYS A 68 -8.88 0.12 -5.75
CA LYS A 68 -9.34 0.20 -7.15
C LYS A 68 -8.32 -0.45 -8.09
N VAL A 69 -8.83 -1.04 -9.18
CA VAL A 69 -7.99 -1.53 -10.27
C VAL A 69 -7.27 -0.34 -10.93
N LEU A 70 -5.95 -0.46 -11.10
CA LEU A 70 -5.14 0.54 -11.80
C LEU A 70 -4.87 0.04 -13.22
N VAL A 71 -4.86 0.96 -14.18
CA VAL A 71 -4.55 0.65 -15.58
C VAL A 71 -3.47 1.59 -16.06
N GLU A 72 -2.34 1.03 -16.44
CA GLU A 72 -1.18 1.76 -16.94
C GLU A 72 -0.95 1.43 -18.40
N GLU A 73 -0.65 2.44 -19.22
CA GLU A 73 -0.21 2.26 -20.59
C GLU A 73 1.21 2.77 -20.77
N LEU A 74 2.10 1.89 -21.22
CA LEU A 74 3.52 2.17 -21.38
C LEU A 74 3.92 1.97 -22.83
N PHE A 75 4.65 2.93 -23.39
CA PHE A 75 5.33 2.74 -24.66
C PHE A 75 6.55 1.85 -24.46
N ILE A 76 6.62 0.77 -25.23
CA ILE A 76 7.73 -0.19 -25.15
C ILE A 76 8.40 -0.35 -26.51
N PHE A 77 9.72 -0.47 -26.46
CA PHE A 77 10.57 -0.84 -27.58
C PHE A 77 11.13 -2.21 -27.26
N LEU A 78 10.83 -3.20 -28.10
CA LEU A 78 11.32 -4.56 -27.88
C LEU A 78 12.72 -4.67 -28.48
N GLU A 79 13.73 -4.45 -27.66
CA GLU A 79 15.09 -4.93 -27.91
C GLU A 79 15.25 -6.31 -27.23
N ASN A 80 16.29 -7.08 -27.62
CA ASN A 80 16.49 -8.50 -27.27
C ASN A 80 16.28 -8.84 -25.78
N THR A 81 16.51 -7.88 -24.89
CA THR A 81 16.16 -7.98 -23.47
C THR A 81 15.45 -6.69 -23.05
N SER A 82 14.18 -6.78 -22.63
CA SER A 82 13.39 -5.61 -22.23
C SER A 82 12.96 -5.75 -20.77
N MET A 83 13.53 -4.91 -19.90
CA MET A 83 13.03 -4.72 -18.54
C MET A 83 12.05 -3.54 -18.53
N ILE A 84 10.80 -3.79 -18.15
CA ILE A 84 9.75 -2.76 -18.09
C ILE A 84 9.31 -2.61 -16.65
N CYS A 85 9.49 -1.41 -16.10
CA CYS A 85 9.09 -1.10 -14.74
C CYS A 85 7.71 -0.43 -14.70
N LEU A 86 6.81 -1.01 -13.94
CA LEU A 86 5.55 -0.42 -13.56
C LEU A 86 5.77 0.63 -12.46
N PRO A 87 4.85 1.60 -12.30
CA PRO A 87 4.88 2.50 -11.17
C PRO A 87 4.80 1.75 -9.84
N LYS A 88 5.14 2.46 -8.75
CA LYS A 88 5.02 1.94 -7.39
C LYS A 88 3.59 1.48 -7.14
N LEU A 89 3.44 0.29 -6.55
CA LEU A 89 2.13 -0.20 -6.13
C LEU A 89 1.55 0.72 -5.03
N PRO A 90 0.24 0.96 -5.05
CA PRO A 90 -0.38 2.01 -4.22
C PRO A 90 -0.30 1.70 -2.71
N TYR A 91 -0.40 0.43 -2.32
CA TYR A 91 -0.40 0.00 -0.93
C TYR A 91 0.64 -1.10 -0.70
N ALA A 92 1.30 -1.03 0.47
CA ALA A 92 2.28 -2.00 0.94
C ALA A 92 1.62 -3.27 1.49
N ASP A 93 2.34 -4.39 1.47
CA ASP A 93 1.86 -5.70 1.94
C ASP A 93 0.48 -6.17 1.40
N GLN A 94 0.10 -5.72 0.21
CA GLN A 94 -1.11 -6.15 -0.49
C GLN A 94 -0.79 -7.13 -1.62
N VAL A 95 -1.74 -8.02 -1.92
CA VAL A 95 -1.60 -9.00 -3.00
C VAL A 95 -2.24 -8.47 -4.28
N TYR A 96 -1.49 -8.54 -5.38
CA TYR A 96 -1.90 -8.08 -6.70
C TYR A 96 -1.76 -9.20 -7.73
N THR A 97 -2.57 -9.11 -8.78
CA THR A 97 -2.39 -9.83 -10.03
C THR A 97 -2.33 -8.84 -11.17
N PHE A 98 -1.50 -9.12 -12.16
CA PHE A 98 -1.31 -8.24 -13.29
C PHE A 98 -1.89 -8.91 -14.53
N ARG A 99 -2.64 -8.14 -15.32
CA ARG A 99 -3.13 -8.57 -16.62
C ARG A 99 -2.56 -7.65 -17.68
N PHE A 100 -1.74 -8.20 -18.56
CA PHE A 100 -1.06 -7.47 -19.60
C PHE A 100 -1.70 -7.72 -20.96
N ARG A 101 -1.76 -6.66 -21.78
CA ARG A 101 -2.16 -6.67 -23.19
C ARG A 101 -1.17 -5.82 -23.97
N ARG A 102 -0.91 -6.16 -25.23
CA ARG A 102 -0.05 -5.37 -26.11
C ARG A 102 -0.73 -5.07 -27.42
N ARG A 103 -0.38 -3.96 -28.04
CA ARG A 103 -0.74 -3.65 -29.42
C ARG A 103 0.41 -2.90 -30.08
N TYR A 104 0.48 -2.97 -31.40
CA TYR A 104 1.32 -2.05 -32.15
C TYR A 104 0.82 -0.61 -31.96
N ASN A 105 1.74 0.35 -31.90
CA ASN A 105 1.41 1.76 -31.80
C ASN A 105 0.95 2.30 -33.16
N ILE A 106 -0.12 1.71 -33.69
CA ILE A 106 -0.76 2.06 -34.95
C ILE A 106 -2.24 2.17 -34.67
N THR A 107 -2.86 3.22 -35.18
CA THR A 107 -4.28 3.52 -34.95
C THR A 107 -5.14 2.32 -35.38
N HIS A 108 -6.13 1.97 -34.55
CA HIS A 108 -7.07 0.86 -34.77
C HIS A 108 -6.49 -0.57 -34.77
N PHE A 109 -5.21 -0.77 -34.45
CA PHE A 109 -4.69 -2.12 -34.25
C PHE A 109 -5.26 -2.77 -32.97
N PRO A 110 -5.64 -4.06 -33.03
CA PRO A 110 -6.24 -4.75 -31.91
C PRO A 110 -5.23 -5.01 -30.79
N TRP A 111 -5.75 -5.17 -29.57
CA TRP A 111 -4.99 -5.69 -28.44
C TRP A 111 -4.79 -7.20 -28.59
N SER A 112 -3.61 -7.68 -28.19
CA SER A 112 -3.31 -9.10 -28.05
C SER A 112 -4.21 -9.77 -27.00
N SER A 113 -4.16 -11.11 -26.99
CA SER A 113 -4.69 -11.89 -25.87
C SER A 113 -4.09 -11.44 -24.55
N ALA A 114 -4.80 -11.66 -23.44
CA ALA A 114 -4.32 -11.20 -22.15
C ALA A 114 -3.35 -12.21 -21.53
N PHE A 115 -2.16 -11.76 -21.15
CA PHE A 115 -1.27 -12.51 -20.28
C PHE A 115 -1.59 -12.18 -18.81
N LYS A 116 -1.69 -13.18 -17.94
CA LYS A 116 -1.96 -12.99 -16.51
C LYS A 116 -0.75 -13.45 -15.69
N SER A 117 -0.33 -12.62 -14.75
CA SER A 117 0.73 -12.98 -13.80
C SER A 117 0.23 -13.94 -12.73
N LYS A 118 1.17 -14.56 -12.02
CA LYS A 118 0.92 -15.12 -10.69
C LYS A 118 0.60 -13.99 -9.69
N LYS A 119 0.09 -14.36 -8.52
CA LYS A 119 -0.10 -13.42 -7.40
C LYS A 119 1.26 -12.90 -6.92
N ILE A 120 1.37 -11.60 -6.73
CA ILE A 120 2.57 -10.92 -6.24
C ILE A 120 2.16 -10.07 -5.04
N ARG A 121 2.90 -10.19 -3.95
CA ARG A 121 2.69 -9.37 -2.75
C ARG A 121 3.59 -8.14 -2.83
N SER A 122 3.04 -6.94 -2.62
CA SER A 122 3.84 -5.72 -2.53
C SER A 122 4.76 -5.78 -1.30
N MET A 123 5.94 -5.17 -1.38
CA MET A 123 6.85 -5.07 -0.24
C MET A 123 6.16 -4.43 0.96
N SER A 124 6.43 -4.95 2.16
CA SER A 124 6.00 -4.34 3.41
C SER A 124 6.78 -3.05 3.69
N SER A 125 6.18 -2.15 4.46
CA SER A 125 6.80 -0.90 4.94
C SER A 125 6.28 -0.57 6.33
N ILE A 126 6.92 0.36 7.04
CA ILE A 126 6.39 0.85 8.32
C ILE A 126 5.00 1.49 8.14
N PRO A 127 4.13 1.48 9.17
CA PRO A 127 2.86 2.19 9.11
C PRO A 127 3.09 3.69 8.88
N ALA A 128 2.29 4.29 8.00
CA ALA A 128 2.52 5.67 7.55
C ALA A 128 2.15 6.73 8.60
N ARG A 129 1.26 6.40 9.53
CA ARG A 129 0.78 7.29 10.59
C ARG A 129 0.60 6.53 11.89
N ALA A 130 0.55 7.28 12.99
CA ALA A 130 0.11 6.79 14.30
C ALA A 130 -1.43 6.72 14.39
N PRO A 131 -1.99 6.06 15.42
CA PRO A 131 -3.45 6.02 15.59
C PRO A 131 -4.01 7.36 16.05
N GLU A 132 -5.29 7.61 15.81
CA GLU A 132 -5.96 8.82 16.26
C GLU A 132 -6.50 8.63 17.68
N ILE A 133 -6.13 9.51 18.62
CA ILE A 133 -6.66 9.44 19.99
C ILE A 133 -8.06 10.06 20.01
N LEU A 134 -8.98 9.41 20.73
CA LEU A 134 -10.35 9.88 20.85
C LEU A 134 -10.44 11.18 21.70
N PRO A 135 -11.46 12.02 21.52
CA PRO A 135 -11.77 13.08 22.48
C PRO A 135 -11.94 12.48 23.88
N ASN A 136 -11.27 13.06 24.89
CA ASN A 136 -11.15 12.44 26.22
C ASN A 136 -10.65 10.99 26.15
N GLY A 137 -9.68 10.71 25.29
CA GLY A 137 -9.16 9.37 24.98
C GLY A 137 -8.37 8.72 26.11
N PHE A 138 -8.70 9.01 27.37
CA PHE A 138 -8.22 8.29 28.52
C PHE A 138 -9.30 8.19 29.61
N TYR A 139 -9.16 7.19 30.48
CA TYR A 139 -9.95 7.01 31.68
C TYR A 139 -9.02 6.68 32.85
N HIS A 140 -9.25 7.30 34.00
CA HIS A 140 -8.46 7.07 35.21
C HIS A 140 -9.32 6.40 36.28
N ASP A 141 -8.90 5.22 36.71
CA ASP A 141 -9.44 4.50 37.87
C ASP A 141 -8.58 4.82 39.09
N ALA A 142 -9.06 5.78 39.89
CA ALA A 142 -8.37 6.26 41.08
C ALA A 142 -8.23 5.19 42.18
N LYS A 143 -9.08 4.15 42.20
CA LYS A 143 -8.98 3.08 43.21
C LYS A 143 -7.79 2.17 42.96
N LYS A 144 -7.41 2.02 41.70
CA LYS A 144 -6.32 1.14 41.26
C LYS A 144 -5.09 1.91 40.77
N ASN A 145 -5.15 3.24 40.74
CA ASN A 145 -4.15 4.10 40.09
C ASN A 145 -3.87 3.63 38.65
N HIS A 146 -4.93 3.32 37.91
CA HIS A 146 -4.85 2.82 36.55
C HIS A 146 -5.25 3.91 35.58
N LEU A 147 -4.42 4.14 34.57
CA LEU A 147 -4.76 5.01 33.44
C LEU A 147 -4.94 4.16 32.19
N PHE A 148 -6.15 4.18 31.63
CA PHE A 148 -6.48 3.60 30.34
C PHE A 148 -6.38 4.69 29.28
N VAL A 149 -5.77 4.39 28.15
CA VAL A 149 -5.70 5.27 26.98
C VAL A 149 -6.36 4.58 25.80
N PHE A 150 -7.16 5.31 25.03
CA PHE A 150 -7.97 4.79 23.93
C PHE A 150 -7.67 5.51 22.62
N TRP A 151 -7.65 4.75 21.53
CA TRP A 151 -7.46 5.28 20.19
C TRP A 151 -8.26 4.53 19.14
N ARG A 152 -8.42 5.17 17.98
CA ARG A 152 -9.01 4.57 16.79
C ARG A 152 -7.97 3.75 16.04
N GLN A 153 -8.35 2.54 15.67
CA GLN A 153 -7.50 1.65 14.89
C GLN A 153 -7.27 2.17 13.47
N LEU A 154 -6.10 1.90 12.92
CA LEU A 154 -5.79 2.08 11.50
C LEU A 154 -6.64 1.14 10.63
N ASP A 155 -6.94 1.58 9.41
CA ASP A 155 -7.58 0.72 8.42
C ASP A 155 -6.60 -0.37 7.94
N GLU A 156 -7.15 -1.49 7.48
CA GLU A 156 -6.38 -2.64 6.96
C GLU A 156 -5.33 -2.26 5.90
N LEU A 157 -5.64 -1.26 5.07
CA LEU A 157 -4.73 -0.77 4.02
C LEU A 157 -3.57 0.08 4.54
N GLU A 158 -3.64 0.51 5.80
CA GLU A 158 -2.64 1.36 6.45
C GLU A 158 -1.68 0.55 7.34
N LEU A 159 -1.97 -0.73 7.57
CA LEU A 159 -1.14 -1.62 8.39
C LEU A 159 0.24 -1.84 7.77
N ASN A 160 0.33 -1.77 6.44
CA ASN A 160 1.54 -1.77 5.62
C ASN A 160 2.50 -2.97 5.80
N GLY A 161 2.15 -3.97 6.61
CA GLY A 161 2.99 -5.12 6.89
C GLY A 161 2.35 -6.11 7.87
N PRO A 162 2.93 -7.32 8.00
CA PRO A 162 2.45 -8.33 8.91
C PRO A 162 2.76 -7.99 10.37
N ASN A 163 2.15 -8.73 11.31
CA ASN A 163 2.31 -8.57 12.75
C ASN A 163 2.04 -7.14 13.23
N PHE A 164 0.99 -6.52 12.69
CA PHE A 164 0.59 -5.18 13.08
C PHE A 164 0.11 -5.13 14.54
N THR A 165 0.56 -4.13 15.27
CA THR A 165 0.17 -3.82 16.66
C THR A 165 0.39 -2.32 16.93
N TYR A 166 0.22 -1.91 18.17
CA TYR A 166 0.58 -0.58 18.65
C TYR A 166 1.71 -0.65 19.67
N ALA A 167 2.49 0.43 19.73
CA ALA A 167 3.41 0.68 20.82
C ALA A 167 2.97 1.95 21.55
N ALA A 168 3.16 2.01 22.86
CA ALA A 168 2.90 3.20 23.64
C ALA A 168 3.93 3.36 24.74
N ALA A 169 4.20 4.61 25.13
CA ALA A 169 5.07 4.93 26.26
C ALA A 169 4.70 6.28 26.86
N THR A 170 4.98 6.45 28.15
CA THR A 170 4.91 7.76 28.80
C THR A 170 6.08 8.65 28.37
N GLY A 171 5.99 9.95 28.64
CA GLY A 171 7.07 10.91 28.38
C GLY A 171 8.36 10.62 29.15
N THR A 172 8.31 9.80 30.21
CA THR A 172 9.48 9.31 30.94
C THR A 172 10.00 7.97 30.42
N GLY A 173 9.37 7.40 29.39
CA GLY A 173 9.76 6.13 28.78
C GLY A 173 9.14 4.87 29.43
N LYS A 174 8.25 5.02 30.42
CA LYS A 174 7.52 3.88 31.01
C LYS A 174 6.57 3.28 29.96
N ASN A 175 6.69 1.97 29.72
CA ASN A 175 5.79 1.19 28.87
C ASN A 175 4.46 0.90 29.62
N PRO A 176 3.36 0.68 28.89
CA PRO A 176 2.11 0.22 29.50
C PRO A 176 2.27 -1.19 30.08
N SER A 177 1.49 -1.50 31.11
CA SER A 177 1.41 -2.86 31.67
C SER A 177 0.67 -3.81 30.74
N SER A 178 -0.25 -3.31 29.91
CA SER A 178 -0.83 -4.05 28.80
C SER A 178 -1.18 -3.13 27.63
N ILE A 179 -1.14 -3.66 26.41
CA ILE A 179 -1.53 -2.98 25.19
C ILE A 179 -2.35 -3.93 24.31
N ASP A 180 -3.45 -3.42 23.79
CA ASP A 180 -4.35 -4.10 22.87
C ASP A 180 -4.49 -3.26 21.59
N SER A 181 -5.34 -3.72 20.69
CA SER A 181 -5.66 -3.14 19.40
C SER A 181 -6.21 -1.70 19.47
N ASN A 182 -6.89 -1.30 20.54
CA ASN A 182 -7.44 0.06 20.68
C ASN A 182 -7.20 0.70 22.06
N CYS A 183 -6.46 0.04 22.95
CA CYS A 183 -6.23 0.56 24.29
C CYS A 183 -4.87 0.18 24.87
N ALA A 184 -4.38 1.01 25.80
CA ALA A 184 -3.25 0.69 26.65
C ALA A 184 -3.58 0.98 28.11
N LEU A 185 -3.09 0.14 29.01
CA LEU A 185 -3.17 0.31 30.44
C LEU A 185 -1.80 0.72 30.99
N PHE A 186 -1.77 1.82 31.74
CA PHE A 186 -0.64 2.22 32.57
C PHE A 186 -1.03 2.02 34.04
N SER A 187 -0.41 1.03 34.68
CA SER A 187 -0.53 0.81 36.12
C SER A 187 0.35 1.79 36.91
N ASP A 188 0.03 1.99 38.19
CA ASP A 188 0.73 2.90 39.10
C ASP A 188 0.86 4.32 38.53
N TRP A 189 -0.25 4.85 38.00
CA TRP A 189 -0.32 6.21 37.51
C TRP A 189 -0.39 7.19 38.68
N ASP A 190 0.48 8.21 38.69
CA ASP A 190 0.45 9.27 39.70
C ASP A 190 -0.53 10.38 39.27
N PRO A 191 -1.68 10.55 39.95
CA PRO A 191 -2.66 11.57 39.58
C PRO A 191 -2.22 12.99 39.93
N THR A 192 -1.13 13.16 40.70
CA THR A 192 -0.63 14.47 41.16
C THR A 192 0.36 15.12 40.22
N ILE A 193 0.73 14.43 39.13
CA ILE A 193 1.71 14.90 38.15
C ILE A 193 1.09 14.80 36.75
N PRO A 194 1.12 15.88 35.94
CA PRO A 194 0.68 15.79 34.56
C PRO A 194 1.63 14.89 33.75
N GLY A 195 1.06 14.12 32.83
CA GLY A 195 1.81 13.17 32.02
C GLY A 195 1.62 13.41 30.53
N ILE A 196 2.57 12.90 29.74
CA ILE A 196 2.43 12.81 28.29
C ILE A 196 2.49 11.34 27.92
N ILE A 197 1.63 10.91 26.99
CA ILE A 197 1.62 9.57 26.44
C ILE A 197 1.82 9.67 24.94
N TYR A 198 2.74 8.86 24.44
CA TYR A 198 3.03 8.68 23.04
C TYR A 198 2.51 7.34 22.57
N VAL A 199 1.85 7.31 21.42
CA VAL A 199 1.36 6.09 20.78
C VAL A 199 1.86 6.04 19.33
N TRP A 200 2.35 4.88 18.93
CA TRP A 200 2.82 4.56 17.59
C TRP A 200 2.03 3.40 17.01
N SER A 201 1.88 3.38 15.69
CA SER A 201 1.54 2.16 14.98
C SER A 201 2.81 1.36 14.71
N GLN A 202 2.74 0.03 14.79
CA GLN A 202 3.89 -0.85 14.65
C GLN A 202 3.54 -2.06 13.79
N ASN A 203 4.48 -2.52 12.98
CA ASN A 203 4.40 -3.83 12.33
C ASN A 203 5.78 -4.49 12.30
N SER A 204 5.93 -5.60 11.55
CA SER A 204 7.21 -6.30 11.43
C SER A 204 8.37 -5.46 10.88
N MET A 205 8.09 -4.33 10.24
CA MET A 205 9.09 -3.40 9.70
C MET A 205 9.50 -2.32 10.70
N GLY A 206 8.77 -2.16 11.81
CA GLY A 206 9.04 -1.17 12.85
C GLY A 206 7.87 -0.23 13.14
N ASN A 207 8.18 0.84 13.87
CA ASN A 207 7.21 1.85 14.30
C ASN A 207 6.98 2.90 13.19
N SER A 208 5.80 3.50 13.19
CA SER A 208 5.51 4.71 12.43
C SER A 208 6.48 5.83 12.82
N THR A 209 6.88 6.64 11.85
CA THR A 209 7.70 7.84 12.15
C THR A 209 6.88 8.90 12.87
N ALA A 210 5.59 9.00 12.54
CA ALA A 210 4.63 9.83 13.25
C ALA A 210 4.25 9.19 14.59
N THR A 211 3.93 10.04 15.56
CA THR A 211 3.50 9.66 16.90
C THR A 211 2.26 10.44 17.27
N THR A 212 1.37 9.83 18.04
CA THR A 212 0.23 10.54 18.62
C THR A 212 0.55 10.88 20.05
N ARG A 213 0.35 12.15 20.40
CA ARG A 213 0.66 12.70 21.71
C ARG A 213 -0.63 13.02 22.45
N LEU A 214 -0.79 12.44 23.64
CA LEU A 214 -1.87 12.75 24.57
C LEU A 214 -1.30 13.39 25.83
N GLU A 215 -1.82 14.56 26.17
CA GLU A 215 -1.56 15.19 27.47
C GLU A 215 -2.60 14.69 28.48
N VAL A 216 -2.11 14.16 29.59
CA VAL A 216 -2.92 13.75 30.72
C VAL A 216 -2.76 14.82 31.79
N PRO A 217 -3.81 15.59 32.12
CA PRO A 217 -3.73 16.66 33.12
C PRO A 217 -3.59 16.08 34.53
N LEU A 218 -3.47 16.96 35.52
CA LEU A 218 -3.59 16.59 36.92
C LEU A 218 -4.96 15.94 37.19
N LEU A 219 -4.96 14.78 37.84
CA LEU A 219 -6.15 13.96 38.09
C LEU A 219 -6.53 13.87 39.56
N THR A 220 -5.89 14.66 40.44
CA THR A 220 -6.11 14.65 41.90
C THR A 220 -7.58 14.85 42.30
N ASN A 221 -8.38 15.50 41.45
CA ASN A 221 -9.84 15.66 41.61
C ASN A 221 -10.62 15.18 40.37
N SER A 222 -10.09 14.22 39.59
CA SER A 222 -10.67 13.83 38.30
C SER A 222 -12.11 13.32 38.42
N GLU A 223 -12.49 12.71 39.54
CA GLU A 223 -13.88 12.24 39.78
C GLU A 223 -14.91 13.39 39.87
N SER A 224 -14.46 14.62 40.13
CA SER A 224 -15.30 15.83 40.08
C SER A 224 -15.42 16.43 38.68
N LEU A 225 -14.49 16.08 37.78
CA LEU A 225 -14.38 16.59 36.41
C LEU A 225 -14.82 15.57 35.35
N GLN A 226 -14.94 14.30 35.71
CA GLN A 226 -15.52 13.28 34.83
C GLN A 226 -16.97 13.62 34.54
N ILE A 227 -17.35 13.52 33.27
CA ILE A 227 -18.73 13.68 32.82
C ILE A 227 -19.57 12.63 33.55
N ARG A 228 -20.39 13.09 34.50
CA ARG A 228 -21.33 12.24 35.24
C ARG A 228 -22.54 11.97 34.37
N GLY A 229 -23.03 10.74 34.37
CA GLY A 229 -24.24 10.35 33.63
C GLY A 229 -23.99 9.64 32.31
N LEU A 230 -22.73 9.35 31.95
CA LEU A 230 -22.42 8.50 30.81
C LEU A 230 -23.03 7.11 31.01
N ARG A 231 -24.02 6.77 30.19
CA ARG A 231 -24.72 5.49 30.20
C ARG A 231 -24.23 4.66 29.03
N TYR A 232 -23.64 3.51 29.34
CA TYR A 232 -23.28 2.53 28.34
C TYR A 232 -24.52 1.72 27.96
N TYR A 233 -24.78 1.65 26.66
CA TYR A 233 -25.91 0.95 26.07
C TYR A 233 -25.42 -0.33 25.39
N ASP A 234 -25.56 -1.47 26.08
CA ASP A 234 -25.12 -2.79 25.61
C ASP A 234 -25.72 -3.19 24.25
N ASN A 235 -26.91 -2.68 23.94
CA ASN A 235 -27.66 -3.00 22.72
C ASN A 235 -27.07 -2.38 21.44
N ASN A 236 -26.27 -1.32 21.56
CA ASN A 236 -25.68 -0.64 20.41
C ASN A 236 -24.22 -0.22 20.61
N TYR A 237 -23.60 -0.62 21.73
CA TYR A 237 -22.23 -0.28 22.09
C TYR A 237 -21.96 1.23 22.11
N THR A 238 -22.97 2.04 22.48
CA THR A 238 -22.83 3.50 22.57
C THR A 238 -22.71 3.97 24.02
N LEU A 239 -22.03 5.11 24.18
CA LEU A 239 -21.87 5.85 25.44
C LEU A 239 -22.56 7.21 25.26
N THR A 240 -23.56 7.53 26.07
CA THR A 240 -24.26 8.84 26.04
C THR A 240 -24.28 9.50 27.39
#